data_AF-A0A0C9SPQ2-F1
#
_entry.id   AF-A0A0C9SPQ2-F1
#
_cell.length_a   1.000
_cell.length_b   1.000
_cell.length_c   1.000
_cell.angle_alpha   90.00
_cell.angle_beta   90.00
_cell.angle_gamma   90.00
#
_symmetry.space_group_name_H-M   'P 1'
#
loop_
_entity.id
_entity.type
_entity.pdbx_description
1 polymer ?
#
loop_
_entity_poly.entity_id
_entity_poly.type
_entity_poly.pdbx_seq_one_letter_code
_entity_poly.pdbx_strand_id
1 'polypeptide(L)'
;MAQIARDPALEVCPDFACEDYQVARDAMVQATPDSTDKQAAQQLQVMWTKGHEARKAAWAAQEEADRQELEEEAEKKKPKINSFDSGRMVGDVIAVRPSPFALSKLEKFEYVDLWYFTQEGCADAAENSRKVAEDAYSLAKVDDFMALRPVSLFKASRNVVKDQDLTWRQFSMGRHAFLRAASKASWPEGHISALADFFFEIETSPYRSRPNGERALMRYQARVRRDWHDHLERNEGFNIALINDKLLSSMADELWDEQRAEGMRRSVAIDCC
;
A
#
# COMPACT_ATOMS: atom_id res chain seq x y z
N MET A 1 -7.36 37.52 12.74
CA MET A 1 -6.56 38.62 13.31
C MET A 1 -5.26 38.71 12.54
N ALA A 2 -4.63 39.89 12.44
CA ALA A 2 -3.35 40.02 11.73
C ALA A 2 -2.24 39.33 12.53
N GLN A 3 -1.49 38.42 11.89
CA GLN A 3 -0.37 37.72 12.49
C GLN A 3 0.77 38.70 12.75
N ILE A 4 1.33 38.70 13.96
CA ILE A 4 2.47 39.55 14.30
C ILE A 4 3.73 38.85 13.77
N ALA A 5 4.46 39.51 12.85
CA ALA A 5 5.61 38.91 12.16
C ALA A 5 6.95 39.11 12.89
N ARG A 6 7.00 39.97 13.92
CA ARG A 6 8.24 40.32 14.64
C ARG A 6 7.98 40.45 16.13
N ASP A 7 8.88 39.89 16.93
CA ASP A 7 8.82 39.92 18.39
C ASP A 7 8.85 41.38 18.92
N PRO A 8 7.77 41.87 19.54
CA PRO A 8 7.71 43.21 20.13
C PRO A 8 8.68 43.41 21.28
N ALA A 9 9.15 42.35 21.97
CA ALA A 9 10.10 42.47 23.07
C ALA A 9 11.47 43.01 22.63
N LEU A 10 11.78 42.94 21.34
CA LEU A 10 13.01 43.49 20.74
C LEU A 10 12.91 44.99 20.43
N GLU A 11 11.72 45.60 20.56
CA GLU A 11 11.54 47.04 20.33
C GLU A 11 11.98 47.85 21.56
N VAL A 12 12.79 48.87 21.32
CA VAL A 12 13.25 49.83 22.34
C VAL A 12 12.38 51.08 22.29
N CYS A 13 12.03 51.63 23.46
CA CYS A 13 11.30 52.88 23.54
C CYS A 13 12.10 54.02 22.88
N PRO A 14 11.55 54.72 21.88
CA PRO A 14 12.19 55.89 21.32
C PRO A 14 12.40 56.96 22.38
N ASP A 15 13.48 57.72 22.27
CA ASP A 15 13.70 58.88 23.13
C ASP A 15 12.76 60.03 22.72
N PHE A 16 11.59 60.09 23.35
CA PHE A 16 10.60 61.14 23.10
C PHE A 16 11.01 62.52 23.60
N ALA A 17 12.19 62.70 24.19
CA ALA A 17 12.74 64.00 24.54
C ALA A 17 13.65 64.59 23.43
N CYS A 18 14.02 63.81 22.41
CA CYS A 18 14.88 64.29 21.33
C CYS A 18 14.16 65.32 20.42
N GLU A 19 14.94 66.03 19.59
CA GLU A 19 14.40 67.05 18.68
C GLU A 19 13.44 66.46 17.62
N ASP A 20 13.61 65.20 17.21
CA ASP A 20 12.77 64.57 16.18
C ASP A 20 11.27 64.50 16.57
N TYR A 21 10.96 64.51 17.87
CA TYR A 21 9.59 64.48 18.39
C TYR A 21 9.07 65.85 18.85
N GLN A 22 9.83 66.92 18.67
CA GLN A 22 9.47 68.27 19.15
C GLN A 22 8.14 68.77 18.58
N VAL A 23 7.89 68.56 17.28
CA VAL A 23 6.62 68.94 16.63
C VAL A 23 5.42 68.23 17.26
N ALA A 24 5.58 66.96 17.64
CA ALA A 24 4.53 66.20 18.31
C ALA A 24 4.29 66.69 19.75
N ARG A 25 5.36 67.08 20.46
CA ARG A 25 5.24 67.64 21.82
C ARG A 25 4.58 69.01 21.81
N ASP A 26 4.96 69.91 20.90
CA ASP A 26 4.37 71.24 20.77
C ASP A 26 2.86 71.18 20.47
N ALA A 27 2.45 70.26 19.59
CA ALA A 27 1.04 70.03 19.28
C ALA A 27 0.24 69.56 20.52
N MET A 28 0.82 68.71 21.36
CA MET A 28 0.17 68.24 22.60
C MET A 28 0.08 69.33 23.68
N VAL A 29 1.10 70.19 23.77
CA VAL A 29 1.12 71.36 24.66
C VAL A 29 0.04 72.37 24.24
N GLN A 30 -0.11 72.66 22.95
CA GLN A 30 -1.16 73.57 22.45
C GLN A 30 -2.58 73.03 22.66
N ALA A 31 -2.76 71.71 22.57
CA ALA A 31 -4.06 71.07 22.74
C ALA A 31 -4.52 70.99 24.21
N THR A 32 -3.63 71.20 25.19
CA THR A 32 -3.89 70.97 26.61
C THR A 32 -3.43 72.19 27.44
N PRO A 33 -4.34 73.04 27.95
CA PRO A 33 -4.02 74.39 28.49
C PRO A 33 -3.01 74.52 29.64
N ASP A 34 -2.49 73.43 30.20
CA ASP A 34 -1.52 73.43 31.32
C ASP A 34 -0.40 72.37 31.15
N SER A 35 -0.22 71.81 29.95
CA SER A 35 0.84 70.83 29.71
C SER A 35 2.19 71.48 29.41
N THR A 36 3.24 70.98 30.05
CA THR A 36 4.64 71.32 29.75
C THR A 36 5.24 70.37 28.72
N ASP A 37 6.29 70.80 28.02
CA ASP A 37 7.02 69.98 27.04
C ASP A 37 7.49 68.63 27.63
N LYS A 38 7.97 68.64 28.89
CA LYS A 38 8.31 67.41 29.63
C LYS A 38 7.12 66.48 29.84
N GLN A 39 5.94 67.04 30.12
CA GLN A 39 4.71 66.24 30.27
C GLN A 39 4.25 65.68 28.92
N ALA A 40 4.44 66.42 27.81
CA ALA A 40 4.14 65.92 26.46
C ALA A 40 5.06 64.74 26.07
N ALA A 41 6.38 64.83 26.32
CA ALA A 41 7.32 63.72 26.13
C ALA A 41 6.92 62.49 26.96
N GLN A 42 6.53 62.70 28.22
CA GLN A 42 6.11 61.64 29.12
C GLN A 42 4.79 61.00 28.66
N GLN A 43 3.84 61.78 28.13
CA GLN A 43 2.60 61.23 27.57
C GLN A 43 2.85 60.39 26.30
N LEU A 44 3.75 60.82 25.41
CA LEU A 44 4.19 60.01 24.26
C LEU A 44 4.81 58.69 24.70
N GLN A 45 5.66 58.73 25.73
CA GLN A 45 6.25 57.54 26.32
C GLN A 45 5.20 56.60 26.92
N VAL A 46 4.22 57.13 27.65
CA VAL A 46 3.11 56.35 28.22
C VAL A 46 2.27 55.70 27.10
N MET A 47 1.94 56.45 26.06
CA MET A 47 1.18 55.94 24.91
C MET A 47 1.93 54.82 24.18
N TRP A 48 3.23 55.02 23.93
CA TRP A 48 4.08 53.99 23.32
C TRP A 48 4.17 52.74 24.20
N THR A 49 4.38 52.91 25.51
CA THR A 49 4.50 51.79 26.46
C THR A 49 3.22 50.96 26.49
N LYS A 50 2.06 51.63 26.52
CA LYS A 50 0.75 50.96 26.47
C LYS A 50 0.56 50.17 25.16
N GLY A 51 0.95 50.74 24.02
CA GLY A 51 0.91 50.05 22.73
C GLY A 51 1.91 48.89 22.63
N HIS A 52 3.10 49.06 23.21
CA HIS A 52 4.14 48.03 23.30
C HIS A 52 3.70 46.85 24.16
N GLU A 53 3.10 47.10 25.32
CA GLU A 53 2.50 46.08 26.18
C GLU A 53 1.37 45.32 25.49
N ALA A 54 0.47 46.03 24.79
CA ALA A 54 -0.59 45.40 24.01
C ALA A 54 -0.05 44.48 22.90
N ARG A 55 1.04 44.87 22.22
CA ARG A 55 1.69 44.02 21.21
C ARG A 55 2.40 42.81 21.82
N LYS A 56 3.10 42.98 22.96
CA LYS A 56 3.71 41.84 23.70
C LYS A 56 2.64 40.85 24.16
N ALA A 57 1.51 41.34 24.67
CA ALA A 57 0.38 40.49 25.07
C ALA A 57 -0.22 39.73 23.87
N ALA A 58 -0.38 40.41 22.72
CA ALA A 58 -0.86 39.78 21.50
C ALA A 58 0.14 38.75 20.93
N TRP A 59 1.45 39.00 21.03
CA TRP A 59 2.49 38.04 20.65
C TRP A 59 2.48 36.79 21.54
N ALA A 60 2.41 36.97 22.86
CA ALA A 60 2.31 35.86 23.81
C ALA A 60 1.06 35.00 23.56
N ALA A 61 -0.07 35.64 23.26
CA ALA A 61 -1.30 34.93 22.88
C ALA A 61 -1.16 34.15 21.57
N GLN A 62 -0.38 34.67 20.61
CA GLN A 62 -0.10 33.97 19.35
C GLN A 62 0.80 32.74 19.57
N GLU A 63 1.88 32.85 20.35
CA GLU A 63 2.75 31.70 20.66
C GLU A 63 2.01 30.59 21.42
N GLU A 64 1.08 30.96 22.31
CA GLU A 64 0.25 30.00 23.03
C GLU A 64 -0.75 29.31 22.11
N ALA A 65 -1.38 30.05 21.18
CA ALA A 65 -2.24 29.48 20.16
C ALA A 65 -1.47 28.54 19.21
N ASP A 66 -0.31 28.96 18.72
CA ASP A 66 0.55 28.14 17.85
C ASP A 66 1.00 26.86 18.57
N ARG A 67 1.31 26.94 19.87
CA ARG A 67 1.63 25.77 20.69
C ARG A 67 0.44 24.84 20.85
N GLN A 68 -0.75 25.37 21.11
CA GLN A 68 -1.98 24.57 21.24
C GLN A 68 -2.34 23.89 19.91
N GLU A 69 -2.20 24.59 18.78
CA GLU A 69 -2.41 24.00 17.45
C GLU A 69 -1.40 22.87 17.17
N LEU A 70 -0.13 23.05 17.54
CA LEU A 70 0.89 22.00 17.42
C LEU A 70 0.58 20.78 18.31
N GLU A 71 0.13 21.01 19.55
CA GLU A 71 -0.27 19.93 20.46
C GLU A 71 -1.52 19.21 19.95
N GLU A 72 -2.53 19.93 19.47
CA GLU A 72 -3.71 19.34 18.85
C GLU A 72 -3.38 18.56 17.58
N GLU A 73 -2.51 19.09 16.72
CA GLU A 73 -2.03 18.36 15.55
C GLU A 73 -1.27 17.11 15.95
N ALA A 74 -0.45 17.17 17.00
CA ALA A 74 0.27 16.03 17.52
C ALA A 74 -0.71 14.97 18.07
N GLU A 75 -1.73 15.37 18.84
CA GLU A 75 -2.80 14.48 19.31
C GLU A 75 -3.58 13.85 18.16
N LYS A 76 -3.92 14.62 17.11
CA LYS A 76 -4.58 14.12 15.90
C LYS A 76 -3.71 13.10 15.15
N LYS A 77 -2.38 13.27 15.17
CA LYS A 77 -1.40 12.38 14.53
C LYS A 77 -1.06 11.15 15.37
N LYS A 78 -1.49 11.05 16.64
CA LYS A 78 -1.25 9.85 17.45
C LYS A 78 -1.96 8.63 16.84
N PRO A 79 -1.26 7.49 16.70
CA PRO A 79 -1.87 6.27 16.20
C PRO A 79 -3.06 5.86 17.08
N LYS A 80 -4.27 5.84 16.49
CA LYS A 80 -5.45 5.33 17.17
C LYS A 80 -5.48 3.82 17.02
N ILE A 81 -5.31 3.10 18.13
CA ILE A 81 -5.53 1.66 18.16
C ILE A 81 -7.03 1.40 18.05
N ASN A 82 -7.43 0.48 17.16
CA ASN A 82 -8.82 0.07 17.05
C ASN A 82 -9.24 -0.70 18.31
N SER A 83 -10.52 -0.62 18.66
CA SER A 83 -11.10 -1.43 19.74
C SER A 83 -11.11 -2.92 19.37
N PHE A 84 -11.26 -3.79 20.36
CA PHE A 84 -11.41 -5.24 20.17
C PHE A 84 -12.68 -5.74 20.86
N ASP A 85 -13.22 -6.85 20.36
CA ASP A 85 -14.34 -7.55 20.98
C ASP A 85 -13.80 -8.47 22.10
N SER A 86 -14.10 -8.13 23.35
CA SER A 86 -13.62 -8.87 24.53
C SER A 86 -14.30 -10.24 24.71
N GLY A 87 -15.43 -10.49 24.04
CA GLY A 87 -16.13 -11.77 24.05
C GLY A 87 -15.72 -12.71 22.91
N ARG A 88 -15.01 -12.20 21.90
CA ARG A 88 -14.59 -12.99 20.73
C ARG A 88 -13.29 -13.73 21.01
N MET A 89 -13.37 -15.06 21.05
CA MET A 89 -12.18 -15.92 21.08
C MET A 89 -11.48 -15.96 19.72
N VAL A 90 -10.17 -16.22 19.74
CA VAL A 90 -9.42 -16.60 18.54
C VAL A 90 -10.05 -17.87 17.95
N GLY A 91 -10.19 -17.93 16.62
CA GLY A 91 -10.71 -19.13 15.97
C GLY A 91 -9.75 -20.32 16.11
N ASP A 92 -10.26 -21.53 15.91
CA ASP A 92 -9.51 -22.78 16.07
C ASP A 92 -8.27 -22.90 15.15
N VAL A 93 -8.22 -22.10 14.08
CA VAL A 93 -7.13 -22.08 13.11
C VAL A 93 -6.74 -20.65 12.75
N ILE A 94 -5.45 -20.31 12.92
CA ILE A 94 -4.88 -19.07 12.38
C ILE A 94 -4.56 -19.30 10.91
N ALA A 95 -5.30 -18.63 10.03
CA ALA A 95 -5.09 -18.76 8.59
C ALA A 95 -3.72 -18.20 8.19
N VAL A 96 -2.91 -19.01 7.50
CA VAL A 96 -1.66 -18.53 6.89
C VAL A 96 -2.03 -17.55 5.77
N ARG A 97 -1.35 -16.40 5.73
CA ARG A 97 -1.69 -15.31 4.82
C ARG A 97 -0.86 -15.41 3.53
N PRO A 98 -1.50 -15.45 2.34
CA PRO A 98 -0.80 -15.31 1.06
C PRO A 98 -0.04 -13.98 0.97
N SER A 99 0.89 -13.88 0.02
CA SER A 99 1.66 -12.65 -0.18
C SER A 99 0.76 -11.45 -0.52
N PRO A 100 1.12 -10.22 -0.09
CA PRO A 100 0.41 -9.01 -0.51
C PRO A 100 0.34 -8.86 -2.03
N PHE A 101 1.38 -9.28 -2.74
CA PHE A 101 1.41 -9.36 -4.21
C PHE A 101 0.27 -10.22 -4.76
N ALA A 102 0.10 -11.45 -4.24
CA ALA A 102 -0.93 -12.36 -4.72
C ALA A 102 -2.35 -11.88 -4.38
N LEU A 103 -2.53 -11.27 -3.20
CA LEU A 103 -3.80 -10.66 -2.81
C LEU A 103 -4.13 -9.45 -3.68
N SER A 104 -3.16 -8.60 -3.99
CA SER A 104 -3.37 -7.45 -4.89
C SER A 104 -3.73 -7.87 -6.31
N LYS A 105 -3.15 -8.97 -6.82
CA LYS A 105 -3.55 -9.58 -8.10
C LYS A 105 -4.99 -10.08 -8.05
N LEU A 106 -5.38 -10.78 -6.98
CA LEU A 106 -6.76 -11.24 -6.78
C LEU A 106 -7.77 -10.09 -6.75
N GLU A 107 -7.47 -9.01 -6.04
CA GLU A 107 -8.36 -7.82 -5.98
C GLU A 107 -8.62 -7.19 -7.36
N LYS A 108 -7.71 -7.41 -8.31
CA LYS A 108 -7.81 -6.92 -9.69
C LYS A 108 -8.32 -7.96 -10.69
N PHE A 109 -8.72 -9.14 -10.23
CA PHE A 109 -9.13 -10.26 -11.09
C PHE A 109 -8.02 -10.76 -12.04
N GLU A 110 -6.76 -10.44 -11.74
CA GLU A 110 -5.61 -10.80 -12.55
C GLU A 110 -5.15 -12.24 -12.27
N TYR A 111 -4.48 -12.84 -13.25
CA TYR A 111 -3.84 -14.14 -13.09
C TYR A 111 -2.77 -14.11 -11.97
N VAL A 112 -2.80 -15.16 -11.14
CA VAL A 112 -1.79 -15.41 -10.09
C VAL A 112 -1.52 -16.91 -9.96
N ASP A 113 -0.25 -17.27 -9.84
CA ASP A 113 0.17 -18.66 -9.62
C ASP A 113 -0.40 -19.21 -8.30
N LEU A 114 -0.92 -20.44 -8.32
CA LEU A 114 -1.51 -21.11 -7.16
C LEU A 114 -0.50 -21.36 -6.04
N TRP A 115 0.80 -21.37 -6.37
CA TRP A 115 1.86 -21.55 -5.39
C TRP A 115 1.76 -20.56 -4.23
N TYR A 116 1.37 -19.31 -4.48
CA TYR A 116 1.21 -18.29 -3.44
C TYR A 116 0.17 -18.65 -2.36
N PHE A 117 -0.73 -19.59 -2.66
CA PHE A 117 -1.80 -20.05 -1.76
C PHE A 117 -1.46 -21.39 -1.10
N THR A 118 -0.28 -21.95 -1.38
CA THR A 118 0.24 -23.14 -0.70
C THR A 118 0.82 -22.80 0.67
N GLN A 119 1.13 -23.81 1.47
CA GLN A 119 1.81 -23.59 2.76
C GLN A 119 3.20 -23.00 2.54
N GLU A 120 3.91 -23.48 1.52
CA GLU A 120 5.24 -23.03 1.12
C GLU A 120 5.22 -21.57 0.68
N GLY A 121 4.26 -21.18 -0.17
CA GLY A 121 4.10 -19.81 -0.62
C GLY A 121 3.69 -18.84 0.49
N CYS A 122 2.80 -19.26 1.40
CA CYS A 122 2.45 -18.43 2.54
C CYS A 122 3.60 -18.31 3.56
N ALA A 123 4.40 -19.36 3.75
CA ALA A 123 5.60 -19.30 4.60
C ALA A 123 6.67 -18.37 4.01
N ASP A 124 6.90 -18.44 2.69
CA ASP A 124 7.78 -17.52 1.98
C ASP A 124 7.31 -16.07 2.12
N ALA A 125 6.00 -15.82 2.01
CA ALA A 125 5.43 -14.50 2.22
C ALA A 125 5.68 -13.96 3.63
N ALA A 126 5.48 -14.80 4.65
CA ALA A 126 5.73 -14.43 6.06
C ALA A 126 7.21 -14.15 6.35
N GLU A 127 8.11 -14.87 5.69
CA GLU A 127 9.55 -14.65 5.82
C GLU A 127 9.99 -13.38 5.07
N ASN A 128 9.44 -13.14 3.88
CA ASN A 128 9.78 -11.96 3.08
C ASN A 128 9.21 -10.68 3.71
N SER A 129 8.04 -10.73 4.36
CA SER A 129 7.50 -9.57 5.09
C SER A 129 8.37 -9.14 6.27
N ARG A 130 9.15 -10.05 6.86
CA ARG A 130 10.13 -9.71 7.92
C ARG A 130 11.41 -9.08 7.37
N LYS A 131 11.74 -9.33 6.10
CA LYS A 131 13.01 -8.91 5.48
C LYS A 131 12.90 -7.62 4.70
N VAL A 132 11.74 -7.36 4.08
CA VAL A 132 11.51 -6.11 3.37
C VAL A 132 11.29 -5.02 4.41
N ALA A 133 12.15 -4.00 4.42
CA ALA A 133 11.92 -2.80 5.22
C ALA A 133 10.52 -2.26 4.88
N GLU A 134 9.69 -2.02 5.90
CA GLU A 134 8.30 -1.56 5.74
C GLU A 134 8.18 -0.27 4.92
N ASP A 135 9.30 0.46 4.74
CA ASP A 135 9.38 1.78 4.10
C ASP A 135 9.73 1.76 2.60
N ALA A 136 9.77 0.60 1.94
CA ALA A 136 9.98 0.54 0.50
C ALA A 136 8.68 0.82 -0.28
N TYR A 137 8.54 2.05 -0.79
CA TYR A 137 7.40 2.49 -1.62
C TYR A 137 7.79 2.68 -3.09
N SER A 138 6.83 2.47 -3.97
CA SER A 138 6.92 2.72 -5.41
C SER A 138 5.77 3.62 -5.87
N LEU A 139 6.03 4.46 -6.87
CA LEU A 139 4.99 5.26 -7.52
C LEU A 139 4.16 4.36 -8.44
N ALA A 140 2.85 4.36 -8.24
CA ALA A 140 1.89 3.63 -9.06
C ALA A 140 0.74 4.56 -9.48
N LYS A 141 0.23 4.37 -10.71
CA LYS A 141 -0.94 5.10 -11.20
C LYS A 141 -2.22 4.47 -10.62
N VAL A 142 -3.07 5.28 -9.99
CA VAL A 142 -4.38 4.89 -9.44
C VAL A 142 -5.39 5.94 -9.91
N ASP A 143 -6.37 5.55 -10.73
CA ASP A 143 -7.48 6.41 -11.19
C ASP A 143 -7.01 7.79 -11.67
N ASP A 144 -6.00 7.81 -12.55
CA ASP A 144 -5.31 8.99 -13.09
C ASP A 144 -4.38 9.80 -12.16
N PHE A 145 -4.25 9.42 -10.89
CA PHE A 145 -3.28 10.03 -9.97
C PHE A 145 -2.04 9.15 -9.76
N MET A 146 -0.90 9.77 -9.46
CA MET A 146 0.26 9.04 -8.96
C MET A 146 0.16 8.88 -7.45
N ALA A 147 0.14 7.64 -6.98
CA ALA A 147 0.07 7.28 -5.56
C ALA A 147 1.31 6.48 -5.14
N LEU A 148 1.80 6.72 -3.93
CA LEU A 148 2.81 5.87 -3.31
C LEU A 148 2.15 4.59 -2.79
N ARG A 149 2.67 3.44 -3.24
CA ARG A 149 2.19 2.11 -2.85
C ARG A 149 3.36 1.25 -2.40
N PRO A 150 3.20 0.42 -1.35
CA PRO A 150 4.26 -0.48 -0.91
C PRO A 150 4.76 -1.39 -2.05
N VAL A 151 6.07 -1.54 -2.18
CA VAL A 151 6.70 -2.39 -3.22
C VAL A 151 6.26 -3.85 -3.11
N SER A 152 5.88 -4.30 -1.91
CA SER A 152 5.38 -5.67 -1.65
C SER A 152 4.09 -6.01 -2.40
N LEU A 153 3.33 -5.03 -2.88
CA LEU A 153 2.14 -5.24 -3.71
C LEU A 153 2.49 -5.61 -5.16
N PHE A 154 3.70 -5.26 -5.63
CA PHE A 154 4.11 -5.45 -7.02
C PHE A 154 5.25 -6.46 -7.18
N LYS A 155 5.98 -6.74 -6.10
CA LYS A 155 7.14 -7.63 -6.14
C LYS A 155 6.72 -9.09 -5.97
N ALA A 156 6.78 -9.84 -7.07
CA ALA A 156 6.68 -11.29 -7.06
C ALA A 156 7.81 -11.94 -6.24
N SER A 157 7.52 -13.08 -5.62
CA SER A 157 8.56 -13.86 -4.94
C SER A 157 9.55 -14.44 -5.94
N ARG A 158 10.83 -14.43 -5.59
CA ARG A 158 11.88 -15.14 -6.36
C ARG A 158 11.77 -16.66 -6.25
N ASN A 159 11.05 -17.15 -5.25
CA ASN A 159 10.88 -18.57 -4.96
C ASN A 159 9.57 -19.13 -5.56
N VAL A 160 8.82 -18.30 -6.31
CA VAL A 160 7.55 -18.71 -6.89
C VAL A 160 7.74 -19.91 -7.81
N VAL A 161 6.93 -20.95 -7.59
CA VAL A 161 6.79 -22.05 -8.54
C VAL A 161 5.65 -21.70 -9.48
N LYS A 162 5.94 -21.66 -10.78
CA LYS A 162 4.93 -21.37 -11.81
C LYS A 162 3.90 -22.49 -11.84
N ASP A 163 2.66 -22.16 -12.20
CA ASP A 163 1.55 -23.13 -12.24
C ASP A 163 1.85 -24.41 -13.05
N GLN A 164 2.60 -24.28 -14.14
CA GLN A 164 2.96 -25.40 -15.02
C GLN A 164 3.98 -26.37 -14.40
N ASP A 165 4.71 -25.90 -13.39
CA ASP A 165 5.80 -26.62 -12.72
C ASP A 165 5.39 -27.03 -11.30
N LEU A 166 4.12 -26.82 -10.92
CA LEU A 166 3.60 -27.26 -9.63
C LEU A 166 3.65 -28.78 -9.51
N THR A 167 3.98 -29.24 -8.30
CA THR A 167 3.69 -30.62 -7.92
C THR A 167 2.19 -30.81 -7.74
N TRP A 168 1.70 -32.04 -7.90
CA TRP A 168 0.29 -32.33 -7.67
C TRP A 168 -0.18 -31.95 -6.26
N ARG A 169 0.66 -32.20 -5.24
CA ARG A 169 0.38 -31.78 -3.86
C ARG A 169 0.19 -30.27 -3.76
N GLN A 170 1.07 -29.48 -4.36
CA GLN A 170 0.96 -28.02 -4.36
C GLN A 170 -0.30 -27.55 -5.09
N PHE A 171 -0.65 -28.16 -6.23
CA PHE A 171 -1.90 -27.87 -6.93
C PHE A 171 -3.12 -28.17 -6.05
N SER A 172 -3.22 -29.39 -5.50
CA SER A 172 -4.33 -29.80 -4.64
C SER A 172 -4.49 -28.91 -3.40
N MET A 173 -3.39 -28.47 -2.78
CA MET A 173 -3.45 -27.54 -1.65
C MET A 173 -3.80 -26.11 -2.08
N GLY A 174 -3.10 -25.60 -3.09
CA GLY A 174 -3.17 -24.22 -3.55
C GLY A 174 -4.54 -23.87 -4.13
N ARG A 175 -5.16 -24.76 -4.91
CA ARG A 175 -6.46 -24.50 -5.55
C ARG A 175 -7.58 -24.19 -4.56
N HIS A 176 -7.67 -24.94 -3.46
CA HIS A 176 -8.69 -24.73 -2.44
C HIS A 176 -8.48 -23.42 -1.67
N ALA A 177 -7.22 -23.10 -1.35
CA ALA A 177 -6.88 -21.86 -0.68
C ALA A 177 -7.09 -20.64 -1.58
N PHE A 178 -6.77 -20.78 -2.88
CA PHE A 178 -7.04 -19.78 -3.91
C PHE A 178 -8.54 -19.50 -4.04
N LEU A 179 -9.41 -20.51 -4.19
CA LEU A 179 -10.86 -20.30 -4.31
C LEU A 179 -11.45 -19.59 -3.08
N ARG A 180 -11.01 -19.95 -1.87
CA ARG A 180 -11.41 -19.23 -0.64
C ARG A 180 -10.92 -17.80 -0.62
N ALA A 181 -9.71 -17.53 -1.11
CA ALA A 181 -9.17 -16.18 -1.19
C ALA A 181 -9.91 -15.34 -2.24
N ALA A 182 -10.23 -15.90 -3.41
CA ALA A 182 -11.04 -15.26 -4.45
C ALA A 182 -12.46 -14.91 -3.95
N SER A 183 -13.10 -15.82 -3.20
CA SER A 183 -14.39 -15.56 -2.55
C SER A 183 -14.31 -14.39 -1.57
N LYS A 184 -13.25 -14.30 -0.76
CA LYS A 184 -13.01 -13.17 0.15
C LYS A 184 -12.70 -11.86 -0.58
N ALA A 185 -12.15 -11.94 -1.78
CA ALA A 185 -11.89 -10.80 -2.66
C ALA A 185 -13.14 -10.41 -3.49
N SER A 186 -14.32 -10.88 -3.11
CA SER A 186 -15.61 -10.55 -3.74
C SER A 186 -15.67 -10.91 -5.23
N TRP A 187 -15.05 -12.02 -5.63
CA TRP A 187 -15.18 -12.49 -7.01
C TRP A 187 -16.61 -12.89 -7.36
N PRO A 188 -17.07 -12.63 -8.60
CA PRO A 188 -18.41 -13.04 -9.01
C PRO A 188 -18.56 -14.56 -8.88
N GLU A 189 -19.66 -15.00 -8.30
CA GLU A 189 -19.88 -16.42 -7.96
C GLU A 189 -19.74 -17.34 -9.18
N GLY A 190 -20.24 -16.93 -10.35
CA GLY A 190 -20.08 -17.69 -11.59
C GLY A 190 -18.62 -17.94 -11.99
N HIS A 191 -17.70 -17.00 -11.70
CA HIS A 191 -16.27 -17.18 -11.99
C HIS A 191 -15.62 -18.16 -11.00
N ILE A 192 -15.99 -18.06 -9.72
CA ILE A 192 -15.52 -18.99 -8.68
C ILE A 192 -15.99 -20.42 -9.00
N SER A 193 -17.26 -20.58 -9.36
CA SER A 193 -17.83 -21.89 -9.73
C SER A 193 -17.14 -22.47 -10.97
N ALA A 194 -16.96 -21.68 -12.04
CA ALA A 194 -16.27 -22.15 -13.25
C ALA A 194 -14.82 -22.62 -12.96
N LEU A 195 -14.09 -21.89 -12.10
CA LEU A 195 -12.75 -22.30 -11.66
C LEU A 195 -12.78 -23.54 -10.75
N ALA A 196 -13.78 -23.66 -9.88
CA ALA A 196 -13.95 -24.84 -9.03
C ALA A 196 -14.23 -26.10 -9.85
N ASP A 197 -15.13 -26.00 -10.83
CA ASP A 197 -15.46 -27.08 -11.76
C ASP A 197 -14.22 -27.43 -12.60
N PHE A 198 -13.50 -26.45 -13.13
CA PHE A 198 -12.25 -26.69 -13.85
C PHE A 198 -11.22 -27.45 -13.00
N PHE A 199 -10.99 -27.02 -11.77
CA PHE A 199 -10.06 -27.69 -10.88
C PHE A 199 -10.51 -29.12 -10.54
N PHE A 200 -11.80 -29.36 -10.43
CA PHE A 200 -12.38 -30.68 -10.22
C PHE A 200 -12.17 -31.58 -11.44
N GLU A 201 -12.41 -31.09 -12.65
CA GLU A 201 -12.19 -31.83 -13.90
C GLU A 201 -10.71 -32.19 -14.11
N ILE A 202 -9.79 -31.29 -13.77
CA ILE A 202 -8.35 -31.60 -13.78
C ILE A 202 -8.01 -32.71 -12.77
N GLU A 203 -8.58 -32.66 -11.57
CA GLU A 203 -8.27 -33.61 -10.51
C GLU A 203 -8.82 -35.02 -10.77
N THR A 204 -10.01 -35.10 -11.34
CA THR A 204 -10.70 -36.35 -11.66
C THR A 204 -10.39 -36.88 -13.06
N SER A 205 -9.58 -36.14 -13.83
CA SER A 205 -9.22 -36.51 -15.20
C SER A 205 -8.59 -37.91 -15.28
N PRO A 206 -9.09 -38.79 -16.18
CA PRO A 206 -8.47 -40.09 -16.41
C PRO A 206 -7.05 -39.97 -17.01
N TYR A 207 -6.70 -38.80 -17.57
CA TYR A 207 -5.37 -38.52 -18.08
C TYR A 207 -4.29 -38.60 -17.01
N ARG A 208 -4.68 -38.41 -15.74
CA ARG A 208 -3.78 -38.44 -14.58
C ARG A 208 -3.03 -39.77 -14.45
N SER A 209 -3.69 -40.89 -14.74
CA SER A 209 -3.11 -42.23 -14.62
C SER A 209 -2.10 -42.58 -15.72
N ARG A 210 -1.94 -41.72 -16.74
CA ARG A 210 -0.99 -41.94 -17.82
C ARG A 210 0.45 -41.63 -17.37
N PRO A 211 1.47 -42.20 -18.00
CA PRO A 211 2.85 -41.76 -17.78
C PRO A 211 2.98 -40.26 -18.09
N ASN A 212 3.59 -39.50 -17.17
CA ASN A 212 3.65 -38.03 -17.20
C ASN A 212 2.28 -37.31 -17.18
N GLY A 213 1.18 -38.01 -16.86
CA GLY A 213 -0.18 -37.47 -16.89
C GLY A 213 -0.37 -36.24 -16.00
N GLU A 214 0.13 -36.30 -14.77
CA GLU A 214 0.11 -35.15 -13.86
C GLU A 214 0.85 -33.93 -14.43
N ARG A 215 2.02 -34.12 -15.07
CA ARG A 215 2.78 -33.04 -15.71
C ARG A 215 2.03 -32.41 -16.88
N ALA A 216 1.40 -33.24 -17.72
CA ALA A 216 0.57 -32.78 -18.82
C ALA A 216 -0.63 -31.96 -18.32
N LEU A 217 -1.30 -32.44 -17.27
CA LEU A 217 -2.42 -31.74 -16.64
C LEU A 217 -1.99 -30.41 -16.00
N MET A 218 -0.84 -30.33 -15.32
CA MET A 218 -0.34 -29.06 -14.77
C MET A 218 0.00 -28.05 -15.88
N ARG A 219 0.61 -28.49 -16.97
CA ARG A 219 0.89 -27.62 -18.11
C ARG A 219 -0.39 -27.13 -18.78
N TYR A 220 -1.38 -28.02 -18.96
CA TYR A 220 -2.69 -27.66 -19.46
C TYR A 220 -3.39 -26.66 -18.54
N GLN A 221 -3.45 -26.93 -17.24
CA GLN A 221 -4.13 -26.07 -16.28
C GLN A 221 -3.52 -24.66 -16.24
N ALA A 222 -2.19 -24.58 -16.30
CA ALA A 222 -1.47 -23.31 -16.29
C ALA A 222 -1.71 -22.51 -17.58
N ARG A 223 -1.65 -23.15 -18.75
CA ARG A 223 -1.86 -22.47 -20.04
C ARG A 223 -3.31 -22.00 -20.18
N VAL A 224 -4.27 -22.87 -19.89
CA VAL A 224 -5.70 -22.56 -20.02
C VAL A 224 -6.15 -21.50 -19.02
N ARG A 225 -5.69 -21.51 -17.77
CA ARG A 225 -6.04 -20.43 -16.83
C ARG A 225 -5.47 -19.08 -17.23
N ARG A 226 -4.23 -19.03 -17.72
CA ARG A 226 -3.66 -17.77 -18.23
C ARG A 226 -4.48 -17.24 -19.40
N ASP A 227 -4.74 -18.10 -20.38
CA ASP A 227 -5.53 -17.73 -21.55
C ASP A 227 -6.95 -17.30 -21.18
N TRP A 228 -7.57 -17.96 -20.20
CA TRP A 228 -8.88 -17.57 -19.68
C TRP A 228 -8.88 -16.18 -19.04
N HIS A 229 -7.87 -15.85 -18.24
CA HIS A 229 -7.71 -14.51 -17.68
C HIS A 229 -7.51 -13.45 -18.78
N ASP A 230 -6.67 -13.73 -19.78
CA ASP A 230 -6.42 -12.82 -20.90
C ASP A 230 -7.71 -12.54 -21.72
N HIS A 231 -8.57 -13.57 -21.88
CA HIS A 231 -9.87 -13.42 -22.54
C HIS A 231 -10.90 -12.70 -21.66
N LEU A 232 -10.88 -12.88 -20.34
CA LEU A 232 -11.74 -12.15 -19.42
C LEU A 232 -11.49 -10.63 -19.48
N GLU A 233 -10.23 -10.21 -19.57
CA GLU A 233 -9.87 -8.78 -19.74
C GLU A 233 -10.50 -8.15 -20.99
N ARG A 234 -10.81 -8.97 -22.00
CA ARG A 234 -11.43 -8.56 -23.27
C ARG A 234 -12.93 -8.77 -23.32
N ASN A 235 -13.55 -9.25 -22.23
CA ASN A 235 -14.95 -9.71 -22.18
C ASN A 235 -15.24 -10.87 -23.15
N GLU A 236 -14.25 -11.72 -23.43
CA GLU A 236 -14.32 -12.89 -24.32
C GLU A 236 -14.13 -14.20 -23.53
N GLY A 237 -14.36 -14.17 -22.21
CA GLY A 237 -14.17 -15.31 -21.33
C GLY A 237 -14.94 -16.55 -21.79
N PHE A 238 -14.27 -17.69 -21.82
CA PHE A 238 -14.86 -18.98 -22.18
C PHE A 238 -15.17 -19.83 -20.94
N ASN A 239 -15.91 -20.92 -21.12
CA ASN A 239 -16.13 -21.87 -20.03
C ASN A 239 -14.86 -22.69 -19.78
N ILE A 240 -14.10 -22.29 -18.76
CA ILE A 240 -12.83 -22.93 -18.41
C ILE A 240 -12.99 -24.38 -17.93
N ALA A 241 -14.16 -24.77 -17.42
CA ALA A 241 -14.39 -26.12 -16.90
C ALA A 241 -14.38 -27.21 -17.99
N LEU A 242 -14.65 -26.84 -19.25
CA LEU A 242 -14.67 -27.80 -20.35
C LEU A 242 -13.23 -28.19 -20.76
N ILE A 243 -12.84 -29.43 -20.48
CA ILE A 243 -11.54 -29.96 -20.86
C ILE A 243 -11.49 -30.22 -22.37
N ASN A 244 -10.54 -29.58 -23.04
CA ASN A 244 -10.26 -29.78 -24.44
C ASN A 244 -9.21 -30.90 -24.58
N ASP A 245 -9.67 -32.13 -24.77
CA ASP A 245 -8.82 -33.32 -24.90
C ASP A 245 -7.81 -33.23 -26.04
N LYS A 246 -8.16 -32.55 -27.14
CA LYS A 246 -7.26 -32.35 -28.28
C LYS A 246 -6.09 -31.46 -27.88
N LEU A 247 -6.37 -30.36 -27.19
CA LEU A 247 -5.34 -29.45 -26.69
C LEU A 247 -4.49 -30.13 -25.61
N LEU A 248 -5.12 -30.83 -24.66
CA LEU A 248 -4.40 -31.60 -23.63
C LEU A 248 -3.47 -32.65 -24.24
N SER A 249 -3.93 -33.38 -25.25
CA SER A 249 -3.10 -34.38 -25.95
C SER A 249 -1.93 -33.73 -26.68
N SER A 250 -2.16 -32.63 -27.40
CA SER A 250 -1.08 -31.87 -28.05
C SER A 250 -0.01 -31.40 -27.05
N MET A 251 -0.42 -30.93 -25.86
CA MET A 251 0.53 -30.51 -24.82
C MET A 251 1.27 -31.70 -24.19
N ALA A 252 0.63 -32.86 -24.10
CA ALA A 252 1.29 -34.09 -23.66
C ALA A 252 2.35 -34.53 -24.67
N ASP A 253 2.05 -34.45 -25.96
CA ASP A 253 3.00 -34.78 -27.04
C ASP A 253 4.23 -33.85 -27.02
N GLU A 254 4.01 -32.53 -26.87
CA GLU A 254 5.10 -31.55 -26.67
C GLU A 254 6.02 -31.93 -25.50
N LEU A 255 5.43 -32.35 -24.37
CA LEU A 255 6.19 -32.79 -23.19
C LEU A 255 7.01 -34.05 -23.45
N TRP A 256 6.47 -34.99 -24.22
CA TRP A 256 7.19 -36.20 -24.63
C TRP A 256 8.38 -35.88 -25.53
N ASP A 257 8.20 -34.96 -26.48
CA ASP A 257 9.27 -34.53 -27.38
C ASP A 257 10.38 -33.80 -26.62
N GLU A 258 10.03 -32.92 -25.67
CA GLU A 258 10.99 -32.27 -24.77
C GLU A 258 11.83 -33.30 -23.99
N GLN A 259 11.17 -34.31 -23.40
CA GLN A 259 11.85 -35.36 -22.64
C GLN A 259 12.78 -36.20 -23.52
N ARG A 260 12.35 -36.56 -24.73
CA ARG A 260 13.22 -37.28 -25.70
C ARG A 260 14.43 -36.46 -26.09
N ALA A 261 14.24 -35.17 -26.40
CA ALA A 261 15.32 -34.26 -26.76
C ALA A 261 16.31 -34.03 -25.60
N GLU A 262 15.84 -34.00 -24.36
CA GLU A 262 16.70 -33.91 -23.18
C GLU A 262 17.46 -35.21 -22.91
N GLY A 263 16.80 -36.37 -23.06
CA GLY A 263 17.43 -37.68 -22.97
C GLY A 263 18.58 -37.84 -23.97
N MET A 264 18.36 -37.46 -25.24
CA MET A 264 19.40 -37.46 -26.27
C MET A 264 20.56 -36.51 -25.95
N ARG A 265 20.29 -35.32 -25.39
CA ARG A 265 21.35 -34.38 -24.98
C ARG A 265 22.20 -34.95 -23.84
N ARG A 266 21.58 -35.62 -22.87
CA ARG A 266 22.29 -36.23 -21.74
C ARG A 266 23.14 -37.44 -22.17
N SER A 267 22.66 -38.27 -23.10
CA SER A 267 23.46 -39.39 -23.61
C SER A 267 24.68 -38.92 -24.39
N VAL A 268 24.53 -37.91 -25.25
CA VAL A 268 25.66 -37.32 -25.99
C VAL A 268 26.69 -36.67 -25.05
N ALA A 269 26.26 -36.09 -23.92
CA ALA A 269 27.17 -35.51 -22.93
C ALA A 269 27.96 -36.57 -22.13
N ILE A 270 27.38 -37.76 -21.91
CA ILE A 270 28.05 -38.89 -21.24
C ILE A 270 29.08 -39.53 -22.18
N ASP A 271 28.77 -39.67 -23.46
CA ASP A 271 29.68 -40.27 -24.45
C ASP A 271 30.88 -39.36 -24.82
N CYS A 272 30.89 -38.10 -24.38
CA CYS A 272 31.98 -37.15 -24.60
C CYS A 272 32.92 -36.95 -23.38
N CYS A 273 32.73 -37.69 -22.28
CA CYS A 273 33.61 -37.69 -21.10
C CYS A 273 34.45 -38.98 -21.04
#